data_AF-A0A654EFQ4-F1
#
_entry.id   AF-A0A654EFQ4-F1
#
_cell.length_a   1.000
_cell.length_b   1.000
_cell.length_c   1.000
_cell.angle_alpha   90.00
_cell.angle_beta   90.00
_cell.angle_gamma   90.00
#
_symmetry.space_group_name_H-M   'P 1'
#
loop_
_entity.id
_entity.type
_entity.pdbx_description
1 polymer ?
#
loop_
_entity_poly.entity_id
_entity_poly.type
_entity_poly.pdbx_seq_one_letter_code
_entity_poly.pdbx_strand_id
1 'polypeptide(L)'
;MEGEHDSDGGEDDTRDEIETAPEITLHALTGLDTPTTLRLRAGIGSRHVLALVDSGSTHNFISVKAAQKLRLHKNNLPPFLV
;
A
#
# COMPACT_ATOMS: atom_id res chain seq x y z
N MET A 1 16.04 -29.70 -41.91
CA MET A 1 14.78 -30.13 -41.30
C MET A 1 14.08 -28.87 -40.88
N GLU A 2 13.15 -28.42 -41.73
CA GLU A 2 12.27 -27.28 -41.44
C GLU A 2 11.11 -27.78 -40.56
N GLY A 3 10.70 -26.95 -39.62
CA GLY A 3 9.56 -27.19 -38.74
C GLY A 3 9.25 -25.89 -37.99
N GLU A 4 8.51 -25.01 -38.66
CA GLU A 4 7.86 -23.86 -38.04
C GLU A 4 6.46 -24.23 -37.51
N HIS A 5 6.01 -23.40 -36.55
CA HIS A 5 4.64 -23.21 -36.04
C HIS A 5 4.07 -24.33 -35.14
N ASP A 6 3.34 -24.05 -34.06
CA ASP A 6 2.53 -22.88 -33.74
C ASP A 6 2.19 -22.81 -32.23
N SER A 7 2.08 -21.57 -31.75
CA SER A 7 1.06 -21.03 -30.83
C SER A 7 0.78 -21.60 -29.42
N ASP A 8 0.98 -20.69 -28.47
CA ASP A 8 0.00 -20.17 -27.49
C ASP A 8 -0.37 -20.98 -26.23
N GLY A 9 -0.44 -20.25 -25.11
CA GLY A 9 -1.35 -20.62 -24.02
C GLY A 9 -0.86 -20.39 -22.59
N GLY A 10 -0.85 -19.13 -22.13
CA GLY A 10 -0.96 -18.71 -20.71
C GLY A 10 0.25 -19.04 -19.82
N GLU A 11 0.72 -18.21 -18.90
CA GLU A 11 0.04 -17.31 -17.98
C GLU A 11 1.10 -16.28 -17.51
N ASP A 12 1.07 -15.06 -18.05
CA ASP A 12 1.82 -13.92 -17.49
C ASP A 12 0.84 -12.86 -16.97
N ASP A 13 -0.23 -13.33 -16.32
CA ASP A 13 -1.28 -12.48 -15.72
C ASP A 13 -1.10 -12.35 -14.19
N THR A 14 -0.12 -13.06 -13.62
CA THR A 14 0.14 -13.08 -12.16
C THR A 14 1.31 -12.19 -11.72
N ARG A 15 2.22 -11.83 -12.64
CA ARG A 15 3.37 -10.97 -12.32
C ARG A 15 2.95 -9.52 -12.06
N ASP A 16 2.05 -9.01 -12.88
CA ASP A 16 1.55 -7.63 -12.76
C ASP A 16 0.68 -7.44 -11.48
N GLU A 17 -0.02 -8.49 -11.03
CA GLU A 17 -0.77 -8.44 -9.75
C GLU A 17 0.14 -8.39 -8.51
N ILE A 18 1.30 -9.07 -8.54
CA ILE A 18 2.24 -9.07 -7.41
C ILE A 18 2.95 -7.72 -7.30
N GLU A 19 3.37 -7.12 -8.42
CA GLU A 19 4.02 -5.80 -8.41
C GLU A 19 3.10 -4.66 -7.94
N THR A 20 1.79 -4.86 -7.97
CA THR A 20 0.79 -3.84 -7.56
C THR A 20 0.19 -4.08 -6.17
N ALA A 21 0.53 -5.17 -5.50
CA ALA A 21 0.02 -5.48 -4.17
C ALA A 21 0.60 -4.52 -3.10
N PRO A 22 -0.25 -3.91 -2.24
CA PRO A 22 0.25 -3.05 -1.16
C PRO A 22 1.09 -3.81 -0.13
N GLU A 23 2.29 -3.32 0.15
CA GLU A 23 3.22 -3.89 1.13
C GLU A 23 3.37 -2.97 2.35
N ILE A 24 3.33 -3.58 3.53
CA ILE A 24 3.49 -2.90 4.82
C ILE A 24 4.56 -3.60 5.64
N THR A 25 5.45 -2.83 6.28
CA THR A 25 6.49 -3.42 7.13
C THR A 25 5.97 -3.83 8.50
N LEU A 26 6.67 -4.77 9.15
CA LEU A 26 6.40 -5.12 10.54
C LEU A 26 6.62 -3.93 11.50
N HIS A 27 7.57 -3.03 11.19
CA HIS A 27 7.79 -1.82 11.99
C HIS A 27 6.57 -0.90 11.95
N ALA A 28 5.96 -0.73 10.78
CA ALA A 28 4.72 0.05 10.64
C ALA A 28 3.53 -0.61 11.34
N LEU A 29 3.39 -1.93 11.26
CA LEU A 29 2.32 -2.68 11.92
C LEU A 29 2.41 -2.68 13.44
N THR A 30 3.61 -2.90 13.98
CA THR A 30 3.85 -2.84 15.43
C THR A 30 3.83 -1.41 15.93
N GLY A 31 4.07 -0.45 15.04
CA GLY A 31 4.18 0.96 15.35
C GLY A 31 5.29 1.22 16.36
N LEU A 32 6.41 0.50 16.28
CA LEU A 32 7.58 0.74 17.12
C LEU A 32 8.39 1.91 16.60
N ASP A 33 9.06 2.61 17.51
CA ASP A 33 10.01 3.65 17.15
C ASP A 33 11.32 2.97 16.71
N THR A 34 11.54 2.92 15.40
CA THR A 34 12.80 2.46 14.81
C THR A 34 13.47 3.58 14.02
N PRO A 35 14.78 3.49 13.73
CA PRO A 35 15.47 4.48 12.90
C PRO A 35 14.87 4.67 11.50
N THR A 36 14.06 3.73 11.02
CA THR A 36 13.40 3.77 9.70
C THR A 36 11.97 4.30 9.76
N THR A 37 11.46 4.65 10.95
CA THR A 37 10.12 5.16 11.15
C THR A 37 10.15 6.56 11.77
N LEU A 38 9.24 7.43 11.34
CA LEU A 38 9.05 8.76 11.92
C LEU A 38 7.61 8.93 12.36
N ARG A 39 7.38 9.62 13.48
CA ARG A 39 6.02 10.00 13.90
C ARG A 39 5.78 11.47 13.68
N LEU A 40 4.74 11.77 12.90
CA LEU A 40 4.35 13.13 12.57
C LEU A 40 2.95 13.39 13.08
N ARG A 41 2.72 14.59 13.64
CA ARG A 41 1.35 15.08 13.87
C ARG A 41 0.78 15.50 12.52
N ALA A 42 -0.35 14.90 12.15
CA ALA A 42 -1.06 15.20 10.91
C ALA A 42 -2.48 15.70 11.22
N GLY A 43 -3.00 16.58 10.37
CA GLY A 43 -4.39 17.01 10.38
C GLY A 43 -5.20 16.21 9.36
N ILE A 44 -6.34 15.65 9.76
CA ILE A 44 -7.32 15.04 8.87
C ILE A 44 -8.68 15.69 9.16
N GLY A 45 -9.12 16.56 8.26
CA GLY A 45 -10.27 17.44 8.51
C GLY A 45 -10.03 18.32 9.75
N SER A 46 -10.94 18.29 10.71
CA SER A 46 -10.83 19.02 11.99
C SER A 46 -10.13 18.23 13.10
N ARG A 47 -9.57 17.05 12.81
CA ARG A 47 -8.97 16.15 13.80
C ARG A 47 -7.46 16.05 13.62
N HIS A 48 -6.75 15.99 14.74
CA HIS A 48 -5.32 15.67 14.73
C HIS A 48 -5.10 14.18 14.98
N VAL A 49 -4.18 13.59 14.22
CA VAL A 49 -3.73 12.21 14.35
C VAL A 49 -2.21 12.16 14.43
N LEU A 50 -1.69 11.05 14.94
CA LEU A 50 -0.28 10.73 14.84
C LEU A 50 -0.11 9.77 13.65
N ALA A 51 0.52 10.25 12.59
CA ALA A 51 0.87 9.45 11.43
C ALA A 51 2.26 8.84 11.62
N LEU A 52 2.43 7.58 11.24
CA LEU A 52 3.72 6.91 11.17
C LEU A 52 4.16 6.90 9.72
N VAL A 53 5.33 7.48 9.45
CA VAL A 53 5.99 7.48 8.15
C VAL A 53 7.05 6.40 8.19
N ASP A 54 6.97 5.45 7.27
CA ASP A 54 7.89 4.33 7.17
C ASP A 54 8.41 4.22 5.74
N SER A 55 9.72 4.35 5.59
CA SER A 55 10.38 4.29 4.27
C SER A 55 10.35 2.90 3.62
N GLY A 56 10.05 1.84 4.38
CA GLY A 56 9.99 0.48 3.85
C GLY A 56 8.61 0.02 3.39
N SER A 57 7.56 0.84 3.54
CA SER A 57 6.21 0.50 3.09
C SER A 57 5.96 1.07 1.69
N THR A 58 5.22 0.36 0.83
CA THR A 58 4.97 0.81 -0.56
C THR A 58 3.76 1.73 -0.69
N HIS A 59 2.78 1.61 0.20
CA HIS A 59 1.55 2.38 0.18
C HIS A 59 1.26 3.03 1.53
N ASN A 60 0.28 3.95 1.54
CA ASN A 60 -0.25 4.52 2.77
C ASN A 60 -1.35 3.63 3.35
N PHE A 61 -1.29 3.39 4.66
CA PHE A 61 -2.24 2.52 5.35
C PHE A 61 -3.02 3.28 6.43
N ILE A 62 -4.30 2.95 6.56
CA ILE A 62 -5.14 3.39 7.67
C ILE A 62 -6.00 2.24 8.17
N SER A 63 -6.00 1.99 9.48
CA SER A 63 -6.87 0.96 10.04
C SER A 63 -8.34 1.33 9.86
N VAL A 64 -9.20 0.33 9.62
CA VAL A 64 -10.66 0.51 9.51
C VAL A 64 -11.21 1.25 10.73
N LYS A 65 -10.75 0.88 11.93
CA LYS A 65 -11.15 1.53 13.19
C LYS A 65 -10.78 3.01 13.22
N ALA A 66 -9.59 3.39 12.73
CA ALA A 66 -9.19 4.79 12.65
C ALA A 66 -10.03 5.55 11.62
N ALA A 67 -10.22 4.99 10.41
CA ALA A 67 -11.05 5.59 9.36
C ALA A 67 -12.49 5.85 9.83
N GLN A 68 -13.10 4.89 10.54
CA GLN A 68 -14.42 5.04 11.14
C GLN A 68 -14.46 6.13 12.21
N LYS A 69 -13.48 6.16 13.12
CA LYS A 69 -13.38 7.22 14.16
C LYS A 69 -13.24 8.61 13.54
N LEU A 70 -12.52 8.71 12.44
CA LEU A 70 -12.32 9.94 11.66
C LEU A 70 -13.51 10.27 10.75
N ARG A 71 -14.48 9.35 10.60
CA ARG A 71 -15.65 9.46 9.72
C ARG A 71 -15.25 9.70 8.26
N LEU A 72 -14.23 9.01 7.78
CA LEU A 72 -13.80 9.10 6.39
C LEU A 72 -14.77 8.37 5.46
N HIS A 73 -15.00 8.96 4.29
CA HIS A 73 -15.76 8.35 3.21
C HIS A 73 -14.84 7.48 2.34
N LYS A 74 -15.31 6.30 1.95
CA LYS A 74 -14.56 5.39 1.09
C LYS A 74 -14.79 5.81 -0.37
N ASN A 75 -13.77 6.37 -1.00
CA ASN A 75 -13.77 6.63 -2.43
C ASN A 75 -12.76 5.68 -3.08
N ASN A 76 -13.17 5.00 -4.17
CA ASN A 76 -12.22 4.21 -4.94
C ASN A 76 -11.37 5.17 -5.77
N LEU A 77 -10.09 5.23 -5.45
CA LEU A 77 -9.08 5.98 -6.19
C LEU A 77 -8.07 4.99 -6.78
N PRO A 78 -7.50 5.28 -7.96
CA PRO A 78 -6.37 4.51 -8.45
C PRO A 78 -5.18 4.63 -7.48
N PRO A 79 -4.27 3.63 -7.44
CA PRO A 79 -3.04 3.71 -6.66
C PRO A 79 -2.28 5.02 -6.97
N PHE A 80 -1.77 5.66 -5.93
CA PHE A 80 -0.96 6.86 -6.08
C PHE A 80 0.49 6.44 -6.40
N LEU A 81 0.88 6.58 -7.66
CA LEU A 81 2.26 6.40 -8.12
C LEU A 81 3.00 7.74 -7.92
N VAL A 82 4.10 7.73 -7.16
CA VAL A 82 5.00 8.88 -6.96
C VAL A 82 6.12 8.84 -7.98
#